data_AF-A0A8S3GLZ2-F1
#
_entry.id   AF-A0A8S3GLZ2-F1
#
_cell.length_a   1.000
_cell.length_b   1.000
_cell.length_c   1.000
_cell.angle_alpha   90.00
_cell.angle_beta   90.00
_cell.angle_gamma   90.00
#
_symmetry.space_group_name_H-M   'P 1'
#
loop_
_entity.id
_entity.type
_entity.pdbx_description
1 polymer ?
#
loop_
_entity_poly.entity_id
_entity_poly.type
_entity_poly.pdbx_seq_one_letter_code
_entity_poly.pdbx_strand_id
1 'polypeptide(L)'
;MKSWTVATPGAYYPLFKRQKSSTTKSDFRDRSLYKYFVDFETRWRDNDIYGHVNNVVYGEWVDSIVNKYLIEKCSLEPLKSP
;
A
#
# COMPACT_ATOMS: atom_id res chain seq x y z
N MET A 1 13.96 -13.43 -33.63
CA MET A 1 12.92 -12.51 -34.15
C MET A 1 11.57 -13.02 -33.67
N LYS A 2 10.89 -12.31 -32.76
CA LYS A 2 9.55 -12.71 -32.31
C LYS A 2 8.55 -12.20 -33.34
N SER A 3 7.95 -13.10 -34.11
CA SER A 3 6.90 -12.76 -35.07
C SER A 3 5.65 -12.36 -34.31
N TRP A 4 5.21 -11.12 -34.49
CA TRP A 4 3.91 -10.67 -34.03
C TRP A 4 2.89 -11.04 -35.10
N THR A 5 2.16 -12.13 -34.89
CA THR A 5 1.07 -12.52 -35.77
C THR A 5 -0.07 -11.51 -35.59
N VAL A 6 -0.39 -10.78 -36.65
CA VAL A 6 -1.54 -9.88 -36.72
C VAL A 6 -2.81 -10.71 -36.53
N ALA A 7 -3.58 -10.39 -35.48
CA ALA A 7 -4.86 -11.03 -35.22
C ALA A 7 -5.83 -10.69 -36.35
N THR A 8 -6.41 -11.74 -36.96
CA THR A 8 -7.46 -11.62 -37.96
C THR A 8 -8.73 -10.99 -37.34
N PRO A 9 -9.46 -10.13 -38.09
CA PRO A 9 -10.71 -9.53 -37.62
C PRO A 9 -11.77 -10.62 -37.52
N GLY A 10 -11.97 -11.18 -36.33
CA GLY A 10 -12.96 -12.23 -36.07
C GLY A 10 -12.65 -13.14 -34.89
N ALA A 11 -11.41 -13.15 -34.40
CA ALA A 11 -11.06 -13.89 -33.20
C ALA A 11 -11.48 -13.10 -31.95
N TYR A 12 -12.66 -13.44 -31.41
CA TYR A 12 -13.08 -13.11 -30.04
C TYR A 12 -11.89 -13.28 -29.08
N TYR A 13 -11.47 -12.20 -28.41
CA TYR A 13 -10.47 -12.30 -27.35
C TYR A 13 -10.91 -13.38 -26.35
N PRO A 14 -10.05 -14.34 -25.97
CA PRO A 14 -10.40 -15.28 -24.93
C PRO A 14 -10.61 -14.46 -23.65
N LEU A 15 -11.87 -14.38 -23.22
CA LEU A 15 -12.28 -13.78 -21.96
C LEU A 15 -11.41 -14.39 -20.86
N PHE A 16 -10.49 -13.59 -20.33
CA PHE A 16 -9.57 -13.97 -19.26
C PHE A 16 -10.43 -14.47 -18.09
N LYS A 17 -10.49 -15.80 -17.90
CA LYS A 17 -11.32 -16.40 -16.85
C LYS A 17 -10.76 -15.92 -15.50
N ARG A 18 -11.54 -15.07 -14.80
CA ARG A 18 -11.23 -14.60 -13.45
C ARG A 18 -11.06 -15.81 -12.53
N GLN A 19 -9.82 -16.12 -12.17
CA GLN A 19 -9.51 -17.05 -11.10
C GLN A 19 -10.13 -16.50 -9.81
N LYS A 20 -11.15 -17.19 -9.26
CA LYS A 20 -11.68 -16.89 -7.93
C LYS A 20 -10.72 -17.52 -6.93
N SER A 21 -9.72 -16.78 -6.45
CA SER A 21 -8.94 -17.23 -5.30
C SER A 21 -9.88 -17.30 -4.09
N SER A 22 -10.15 -18.52 -3.62
CA SER A 22 -10.78 -18.78 -2.32
C SER A 22 -9.79 -18.34 -1.24
N THR A 23 -9.74 -17.05 -0.98
CA THR A 23 -8.82 -16.47 0.01
C THR A 23 -9.56 -16.52 1.34
N THR A 24 -9.06 -17.32 2.29
CA THR A 24 -9.47 -17.21 3.69
C THR A 24 -9.32 -15.75 4.11
N LYS A 25 -10.36 -15.22 4.75
CA LYS A 25 -10.49 -13.80 5.10
C LYS A 25 -9.24 -13.38 5.87
N SER A 26 -8.46 -12.50 5.28
CA SER A 26 -7.12 -12.21 5.77
C SER A 26 -7.16 -11.39 7.06
N ASP A 27 -6.58 -11.93 8.13
CA ASP A 27 -6.70 -11.42 9.51
C ASP A 27 -6.02 -10.07 9.78
N PHE A 28 -5.23 -9.54 8.84
CA PHE A 28 -4.53 -8.24 8.95
C PHE A 28 -5.46 -7.02 9.01
N ARG A 29 -6.78 -7.22 9.10
CA ARG A 29 -7.75 -6.15 9.36
C ARG A 29 -8.10 -6.02 10.84
N ASP A 30 -7.69 -6.98 11.68
CA ASP A 30 -7.95 -6.90 13.10
C ASP A 30 -6.98 -5.90 13.76
N ARG A 31 -7.56 -4.89 14.41
CA ARG A 31 -6.82 -3.86 15.14
C ARG A 31 -6.02 -4.45 16.29
N SER A 32 -6.45 -5.59 16.87
CA SER A 32 -5.78 -6.25 17.99
C SER A 32 -4.37 -6.75 17.65
N LEU A 33 -4.07 -6.96 16.36
CA LEU A 33 -2.76 -7.42 15.89
C LEU A 33 -1.68 -6.33 15.94
N TYR A 34 -2.06 -5.06 16.07
CA TYR A 34 -1.14 -3.92 16.10
C TYR A 34 -0.84 -3.50 17.54
N LYS A 35 0.45 -3.37 17.89
CA LYS A 35 0.90 -3.10 19.26
C LYS A 35 1.13 -1.61 19.57
N TYR A 36 1.23 -0.78 18.53
CA TYR A 36 1.55 0.63 18.66
C TYR A 36 0.59 1.46 17.83
N PHE A 37 0.12 2.55 18.42
CA PHE A 37 -0.81 3.48 17.81
C PHE A 37 -0.32 4.90 18.04
N VAL A 38 -0.46 5.73 17.02
CA VAL A 38 -0.10 7.15 17.05
C VAL A 38 -1.25 7.92 16.43
N ASP A 39 -1.65 8.99 17.12
CA ASP A 39 -2.58 9.96 16.54
C ASP A 39 -1.82 10.84 15.55
N PHE A 40 -2.38 10.94 14.34
CA PHE A 40 -1.79 11.68 13.23
C PHE A 40 -2.81 12.66 12.67
N GLU A 41 -2.39 13.91 12.49
CA GLU A 41 -3.24 14.96 11.93
C GLU A 41 -3.15 14.95 10.40
N THR A 42 -4.32 14.91 9.74
CA THR A 42 -4.40 15.00 8.28
C THR A 42 -4.27 16.44 7.82
N ARG A 43 -3.51 16.67 6.75
CA ARG A 43 -3.31 17.99 6.13
C ARG A 43 -4.25 18.15 4.93
N TRP A 44 -4.56 19.40 4.57
CA TRP A 44 -5.39 19.69 3.37
C TRP A 44 -4.82 19.09 2.08
N ARG A 45 -3.48 19.08 1.96
CA ARG A 45 -2.74 18.55 0.80
C ARG A 45 -2.86 17.03 0.64
N ASP A 46 -3.24 16.32 1.68
CA ASP A 46 -3.25 14.86 1.68
C ASP A 46 -4.39 14.30 0.81
N ASN A 47 -5.41 15.13 0.54
CA ASN A 47 -6.55 14.80 -0.30
C ASN A 47 -6.21 14.91 -1.80
N ASP A 48 -6.66 13.93 -2.58
CA ASP A 48 -6.59 13.95 -4.04
C ASP A 48 -7.84 14.61 -4.68
N ILE A 49 -7.90 14.64 -6.01
CA ILE A 49 -9.03 15.20 -6.77
C ILE A 49 -10.36 14.49 -6.48
N TYR A 50 -10.32 13.26 -5.99
CA TYR A 50 -11.50 12.49 -5.61
C TYR A 50 -11.95 12.75 -4.18
N GLY A 51 -11.25 13.63 -3.45
CA GLY A 51 -11.61 14.02 -2.08
C GLY A 51 -11.26 12.97 -1.02
N HIS A 52 -10.44 11.99 -1.36
CA HIS A 52 -9.91 11.00 -0.41
C HIS A 52 -8.41 11.20 -0.23
N VAL A 53 -7.87 10.67 0.86
CA VAL A 53 -6.43 10.65 1.07
C VAL A 53 -5.76 9.87 -0.05
N ASN A 54 -4.76 10.47 -0.69
CA ASN A 54 -4.02 9.85 -1.78
C ASN A 54 -3.25 8.60 -1.29
N ASN A 55 -3.23 7.55 -2.11
CA ASN A 55 -2.53 6.30 -1.79
C ASN A 55 -1.04 6.49 -1.44
N VAL A 56 -0.36 7.45 -2.06
CA VAL A 56 1.07 7.74 -1.81
C VAL A 56 1.29 8.28 -0.40
N VAL A 57 0.35 9.07 0.12
CA VAL A 57 0.46 9.72 1.43
C VAL A 57 0.51 8.68 2.57
N TYR A 58 -0.15 7.53 2.40
CA TYR A 58 -0.03 6.42 3.36
C TYR A 58 1.42 5.94 3.53
N GLY A 59 2.23 5.96 2.47
CA GLY A 59 3.65 5.60 2.56
C GLY A 59 4.44 6.58 3.42
N GLU A 60 4.16 7.88 3.27
CA GLU A 60 4.78 8.94 4.07
C GLU A 60 4.42 8.83 5.56
N TRP A 61 3.16 8.48 5.85
CA TRP A 61 2.70 8.26 7.22
C TRP A 61 3.37 7.05 7.86
N VAL A 62 3.50 5.94 7.12
CA VAL A 62 4.14 4.72 7.64
C VAL A 62 5.59 4.99 8.02
N ASP A 63 6.37 5.66 7.16
CA ASP A 63 7.76 6.00 7.47
C ASP A 63 7.85 6.90 8.72
N SER A 64 6.98 7.90 8.82
CA SER A 64 6.92 8.80 9.98
C SER A 64 6.60 8.05 11.28
N ILE A 65 5.63 7.14 11.25
CA ILE A 65 5.22 6.35 12.43
C ILE A 65 6.33 5.39 12.86
N VAL A 66 6.97 4.72 11.90
CA VAL A 66 8.09 3.80 12.18
C VAL A 66 9.27 4.55 12.77
N ASN A 67 9.65 5.68 12.18
CA ASN A 67 10.76 6.50 12.68
C ASN A 67 10.46 7.03 14.09
N LYS A 68 9.23 7.50 14.35
CA LYS A 68 8.79 7.92 15.69
C LYS A 68 8.89 6.77 16.70
N TYR A 69 8.42 5.58 16.33
CA TYR A 69 8.50 4.39 17.18
C TYR A 69 9.96 4.03 17.52
N LEU A 70 10.87 4.06 16.54
CA LEU A 70 12.28 3.75 16.74
C LEU A 70 12.97 4.74 17.67
N ILE A 71 12.68 6.04 17.52
CA ILE A 71 13.23 7.08 18.40
C ILE A 71 12.69 6.91 19.83
N GLU A 72 11.37 6.76 20.01
CA GLU A 72 10.73 6.71 21.33
C GLU A 72 10.98 5.42 22.10
N LYS A 73 11.01 4.26 21.42
CA LYS A 73 11.06 2.94 22.06
C LYS A 73 12.40 2.23 21.91
N CYS A 74 13.11 2.46 20.82
CA CYS A 74 14.40 1.81 20.56
C CYS A 74 15.60 2.73 20.87
N SER A 75 15.35 3.98 21.30
CA SER A 75 16.40 4.99 21.52
C SER A 75 17.31 5.16 20.30
N LEU A 76 16.75 5.01 19.10
CA LEU A 76 17.50 5.15 17.87
C LEU A 76 17.86 6.62 17.67
N GLU A 77 19.16 6.89 17.55
CA GLU A 77 19.67 8.21 17.19
C GLU A 77 20.08 8.22 15.71
N PRO A 78 19.29 8.83 14.80
CA PRO A 78 19.53 8.74 13.36
C PRO A 78 20.84 9.41 12.90
N LEU A 79 21.40 10.33 13.69
CA LEU A 79 22.67 11.00 13.38
C LEU A 79 23.90 10.27 13.93
N LYS A 80 23.71 9.27 14.79
CA LYS A 80 24.79 8.49 15.41
C LYS A 80 24.81 7.03 14.98
N SER A 81 23.88 6.60 14.13
CA SER A 81 23.94 5.29 13.48
C SER A 81 25.11 5.27 12.47
N PRO A 82 26.01 4.28 12.52
CA PRO A 82 27.14 4.16 11.60
C PRO A 82 26.71 3.96 10.14
#